data_AF-A0A654U4S3-F1
#
_entry.id   AF-A0A654U4S3-F1
#
_cell.length_a   1.000
_cell.length_b   1.000
_cell.length_c   1.000
_cell.angle_alpha   90.00
_cell.angle_beta   90.00
_cell.angle_gamma   90.00
#
_symmetry.space_group_name_H-M   'P 1'
#
loop_
_entity.id
_entity.type
_entity.pdbx_description
1 polymer ?
#
loop_
_entity_poly.entity_id
_entity_poly.type
_entity_poly.pdbx_seq_one_letter_code
_entity_poly.pdbx_strand_id
1 'polypeptide(L)'
;MFFSSWEDDVVAANLDHNKLPMATDENGRIVSPRTGSLLDHAQRVAEGRLLDVHANTWRYNQLIAQQRAIIVERRNTLLRTVTAREELAELAPKRYEELSDKVSEERLETICRQIMLYHLDRGWADHLAYLADIRESIHLRALGRQNPLDEFHRMAVDAFASLAADAIEAAQQTFETANVLDHEPGLDLSKLARPTSTWTYMVNDNPLSDDTLSALSLPGVFR
;
A
#
# COMPACT_ATOMS: atom_id res chain seq x y z
N MET A 1 -4.42 -19.18 36.23
CA MET A 1 -5.76 -19.75 36.03
C MET A 1 -6.44 -18.89 34.98
N PHE A 2 -7.04 -19.49 33.94
CA PHE A 2 -7.80 -18.76 32.93
C PHE A 2 -9.30 -18.89 33.23
N PHE A 3 -10.05 -17.83 32.98
CA PHE A 3 -11.50 -17.80 33.05
C PHE A 3 -12.03 -17.53 31.64
N SER A 4 -13.04 -18.27 31.22
CA SER A 4 -13.64 -18.14 29.90
C SER A 4 -15.14 -18.41 29.99
N SER A 5 -15.90 -17.74 29.14
CA SER A 5 -17.35 -17.90 29.00
C SER A 5 -17.71 -18.40 27.60
N TRP A 6 -18.89 -19.00 27.47
CA TRP A 6 -19.48 -19.26 26.15
C TRP A 6 -19.90 -17.99 25.42
N GLU A 7 -19.98 -16.87 26.13
CA GLU A 7 -20.28 -15.55 25.59
C GLU A 7 -19.03 -14.78 25.14
N ASP A 8 -17.82 -15.30 25.39
CA ASP A 8 -16.59 -14.65 24.92
C ASP A 8 -16.53 -14.65 23.38
N ASP A 9 -16.07 -13.56 22.78
CA ASP A 9 -16.02 -13.37 21.31
C ASP A 9 -15.35 -14.54 20.58
N VAL A 10 -14.28 -15.10 21.16
CA VAL A 10 -13.54 -16.23 20.59
C VAL A 10 -14.42 -17.47 20.48
N VAL A 11 -15.35 -17.70 21.41
CA VAL A 11 -16.28 -18.82 21.35
C VAL A 11 -17.46 -18.48 20.45
N ALA A 12 -18.09 -17.32 20.69
CA ALA A 12 -19.30 -16.90 20.01
C ALA A 12 -19.12 -16.83 18.48
N ALA A 13 -17.97 -16.37 17.99
CA ALA A 13 -17.70 -16.24 16.56
C ALA A 13 -17.23 -17.54 15.88
N ASN A 14 -16.75 -18.54 16.63
CA ASN A 14 -16.02 -19.69 16.08
C ASN A 14 -16.65 -21.05 16.37
N LEU A 15 -17.60 -21.16 17.30
CA LEU A 15 -18.32 -22.39 17.60
C LEU A 15 -19.83 -22.25 17.38
N ASP A 16 -20.48 -23.38 17.07
CA ASP A 16 -21.94 -23.46 17.00
C ASP A 16 -22.52 -23.53 18.42
N HIS A 17 -23.27 -22.50 18.79
CA HIS A 17 -23.83 -22.32 20.13
C HIS A 17 -24.74 -23.49 20.55
N ASN A 18 -25.41 -24.14 19.59
CA ASN A 18 -26.31 -25.26 19.87
C ASN A 18 -25.58 -26.53 20.33
N LYS A 19 -24.26 -26.62 20.08
CA LYS A 19 -23.43 -27.78 20.43
C LYS A 19 -22.72 -27.62 21.77
N LEU A 20 -22.89 -26.49 22.44
CA LEU A 20 -22.21 -26.19 23.70
C LEU A 20 -22.94 -26.84 24.89
N PRO A 21 -22.22 -27.46 25.84
CA PRO A 21 -22.81 -27.93 27.09
C PRO A 21 -23.31 -26.75 27.93
N MET A 22 -24.57 -26.83 28.39
CA MET A 22 -25.21 -25.75 29.17
C MET A 22 -25.42 -26.07 30.67
N ALA A 23 -25.12 -27.30 31.10
CA ALA A 23 -25.30 -27.68 32.50
C ALA A 23 -24.28 -26.98 33.41
N THR A 24 -24.77 -26.23 34.41
CA THR A 24 -23.96 -25.44 35.35
C THR A 24 -24.07 -25.92 36.80
N ASP A 25 -23.08 -25.57 37.62
CA ASP A 25 -23.18 -25.62 39.08
C ASP A 25 -23.93 -24.39 39.64
N GLU A 26 -24.02 -24.31 40.98
CA GLU A 26 -24.68 -23.22 41.71
C GLU A 26 -24.05 -21.83 41.48
N ASN A 27 -22.81 -21.80 40.99
CA ASN A 27 -22.05 -20.57 40.72
C ASN A 27 -22.00 -20.23 39.22
N GLY A 28 -22.75 -20.97 38.39
CA GLY A 28 -22.80 -20.75 36.94
C GLY A 28 -21.63 -21.36 36.16
N ARG A 29 -20.78 -22.19 36.79
CA ARG A 29 -19.67 -22.86 36.09
C ARG A 29 -20.18 -24.07 35.32
N ILE A 30 -19.78 -24.18 34.06
CA ILE A 30 -20.11 -25.34 33.22
C ILE A 30 -19.47 -26.61 33.79
N VAL A 31 -20.29 -27.63 34.03
CA VAL A 31 -19.90 -28.90 34.69
C VAL A 31 -19.20 -29.86 33.72
N SER A 32 -19.42 -29.70 32.42
CA SER A 32 -18.87 -30.61 31.41
C SER A 32 -17.34 -30.61 31.40
N PRO A 33 -16.68 -31.79 31.44
CA PRO A 33 -15.22 -31.88 31.37
C PRO A 33 -14.67 -31.59 29.95
N ARG A 34 -15.55 -31.51 28.93
CA ARG A 34 -15.17 -31.26 27.53
C ARG A 34 -14.97 -29.78 27.20
N THR A 35 -15.19 -28.89 28.17
CA THR A 35 -15.09 -27.43 28.00
C THR A 35 -13.72 -27.01 27.48
N GLY A 36 -12.63 -27.54 28.06
CA GLY A 36 -11.26 -27.24 27.61
C GLY A 36 -11.04 -27.58 26.14
N SER A 37 -11.41 -28.79 25.71
CA SER A 37 -11.24 -29.21 24.30
C SER A 37 -12.06 -28.38 23.30
N LEU A 38 -13.22 -27.85 23.74
CA LEU A 38 -14.05 -26.99 22.91
C LEU A 38 -13.43 -25.59 22.80
N LEU A 39 -12.92 -25.03 23.90
CA LEU A 39 -12.18 -23.77 23.89
C LEU A 39 -10.91 -23.86 23.03
N ASP A 40 -10.13 -24.93 23.16
CA ASP A 40 -8.94 -25.18 22.32
C ASP A 40 -9.32 -25.30 20.84
N HIS A 41 -10.51 -25.83 20.53
CA HIS A 41 -11.00 -25.89 19.15
C HIS A 41 -11.40 -24.50 18.65
N ALA A 42 -12.14 -23.72 19.44
CA ALA A 42 -12.51 -22.35 19.11
C ALA A 42 -11.28 -21.48 18.80
N GLN A 43 -10.25 -21.59 19.64
CA GLN A 43 -8.97 -20.89 19.46
C GLN A 43 -8.29 -21.31 18.16
N ARG A 44 -8.16 -22.62 17.89
CA ARG A 44 -7.57 -23.11 16.63
C ARG A 44 -8.33 -22.63 15.39
N VAL A 45 -9.67 -22.55 15.46
CA VAL A 45 -10.48 -22.01 14.37
C VAL A 45 -10.20 -20.51 14.18
N ALA A 46 -10.16 -19.74 15.27
CA ALA A 46 -9.87 -18.30 15.23
C ALA A 46 -8.46 -18.03 14.68
N GLU A 47 -7.45 -18.77 15.14
CA GLU A 47 -6.07 -18.69 14.68
C GLU A 47 -5.95 -19.04 13.19
N GLY A 48 -6.64 -20.08 12.73
CA GLY A 48 -6.67 -20.46 11.32
C GLY A 48 -7.23 -19.34 10.44
N ARG A 49 -8.36 -18.74 10.85
CA ARG A 49 -8.96 -17.59 10.14
C ARG A 49 -8.00 -16.40 10.08
N LEU A 50 -7.34 -16.09 11.21
CA LEU A 50 -6.38 -14.99 11.26
C LEU A 50 -5.15 -15.26 10.37
N LEU A 51 -4.67 -16.50 10.34
CA LEU A 51 -3.57 -16.91 9.46
C LEU A 51 -3.94 -16.74 7.99
N ASP A 52 -5.16 -17.09 7.60
CA ASP A 52 -5.64 -16.91 6.22
C ASP A 52 -5.71 -15.42 5.83
N VAL A 53 -6.24 -14.57 6.72
CA VAL A 53 -6.27 -13.11 6.53
C VAL A 53 -4.84 -12.57 6.40
N HIS A 54 -3.93 -13.02 7.25
CA HIS A 54 -2.52 -12.62 7.22
C HIS A 54 -1.86 -13.03 5.90
N ALA A 55 -2.03 -14.29 5.49
CA ALA A 55 -1.47 -14.81 4.25
C ALA A 55 -1.98 -14.03 3.03
N ASN A 56 -3.28 -13.73 2.98
CA ASN A 56 -3.86 -12.93 1.90
C ASN A 56 -3.30 -11.50 1.89
N THR A 57 -3.29 -10.82 3.04
CA THR A 57 -2.75 -9.46 3.18
C THR A 57 -1.28 -9.40 2.76
N TRP A 58 -0.49 -10.39 3.16
CA TRP A 58 0.91 -10.51 2.76
C TRP A 58 1.07 -10.63 1.24
N ARG A 59 0.25 -11.44 0.56
CA ARG A 59 0.29 -11.59 -0.91
C ARG A 59 -0.02 -10.27 -1.64
N TYR A 60 -0.93 -9.45 -1.12
CA TYR A 60 -1.17 -8.11 -1.66
C TYR A 60 0.06 -7.21 -1.47
N ASN A 61 0.60 -7.17 -0.25
CA ASN A 61 1.72 -6.28 0.09
C ASN A 61 3.05 -6.69 -0.56
N GLN A 62 3.25 -7.96 -0.89
CA GLN A 62 4.48 -8.45 -1.51
C GLN A 62 4.76 -7.75 -2.85
N LEU A 63 3.75 -7.61 -3.70
CA LEU A 63 3.89 -6.92 -4.99
C LEU A 63 4.24 -5.43 -4.79
N ILE A 64 3.57 -4.77 -3.86
CA ILE A 64 3.80 -3.36 -3.53
C ILE A 64 5.24 -3.16 -3.03
N ALA A 65 5.76 -4.09 -2.23
CA ALA A 65 7.14 -4.05 -1.74
C ALA A 65 8.16 -4.21 -2.89
N GLN A 66 7.89 -5.08 -3.87
CA GLN A 66 8.73 -5.24 -5.06
C GLN A 66 8.74 -3.96 -5.90
N GLN A 67 7.57 -3.38 -6.18
CA GLN A 67 7.44 -2.12 -6.90
C GLN A 67 8.17 -0.97 -6.18
N ARG A 68 8.02 -0.88 -4.85
CA ARG A 68 8.74 0.09 -4.02
C ARG A 68 10.26 -0.06 -4.15
N ALA A 69 10.78 -1.28 -4.22
CA ALA A 69 12.22 -1.50 -4.37
C ALA A 69 12.75 -0.88 -5.67
N ILE A 70 12.03 -1.05 -6.78
CA ILE A 70 12.36 -0.46 -8.09
C ILE A 70 12.35 1.07 -8.01
N ILE A 71 11.31 1.66 -7.40
CA ILE A 71 11.22 3.12 -7.25
C ILE A 71 12.36 3.66 -6.38
N VAL A 72 12.67 2.99 -5.26
CA VAL A 72 13.76 3.39 -4.37
C VAL A 72 15.11 3.31 -5.07
N GLU A 73 15.35 2.27 -5.88
CA GLU A 73 16.55 2.15 -6.69
C GLU A 73 16.70 3.32 -7.66
N ARG A 74 15.66 3.59 -8.46
CA ARG A 74 15.64 4.74 -9.39
C ARG A 74 15.88 6.07 -8.69
N ARG A 75 15.19 6.29 -7.56
CA ARG A 75 15.32 7.49 -6.73
C ARG A 75 16.75 7.66 -6.20
N ASN A 76 17.40 6.58 -5.78
CA ASN A 76 18.78 6.61 -5.31
C ASN A 76 19.76 6.96 -6.44
N THR A 77 19.54 6.46 -7.65
CA THR A 77 20.33 6.85 -8.83
C THR A 77 20.21 8.35 -9.06
N LEU A 78 19.00 8.89 -9.18
CA LEU A 78 18.76 10.34 -9.37
C LEU A 78 19.40 11.21 -8.26
N LEU A 79 19.44 10.71 -7.02
CA LEU A 79 20.03 11.42 -5.88
C LEU A 79 21.56 11.44 -5.88
N ARG A 80 22.20 10.40 -6.41
CA ARG A 80 23.65 10.17 -6.23
C ARG A 80 24.47 10.40 -7.48
N THR A 81 23.84 10.46 -8.64
CA THR A 81 24.50 10.63 -9.94
C THR A 81 24.00 11.88 -10.65
N VAL A 82 24.56 12.12 -11.83
CA VAL A 82 24.17 13.19 -12.77
C VAL A 82 23.04 12.76 -13.73
N THR A 83 22.46 11.57 -13.52
CA THR A 83 21.49 10.95 -14.43
C THR A 83 20.28 11.84 -14.70
N ALA A 84 19.80 12.59 -13.70
CA ALA A 84 18.67 13.50 -13.89
C ALA A 84 18.96 14.58 -14.93
N ARG A 85 20.19 15.11 -14.94
CA ARG A 85 20.62 16.15 -15.87
C ARG A 85 20.91 15.57 -17.25
N GLU A 86 21.56 14.42 -17.33
CA GLU A 86 21.85 13.72 -18.59
C GLU A 86 20.55 13.41 -19.34
N GLU A 87 19.58 12.79 -18.67
CA GLU A 87 18.30 12.43 -19.28
C GLU A 87 17.50 13.66 -19.73
N LEU A 88 17.42 14.71 -18.91
CA LEU A 88 16.71 15.94 -19.30
C LEU A 88 17.45 16.71 -20.42
N ALA A 89 18.78 16.61 -20.49
CA ALA A 89 19.54 17.16 -21.61
C ALA A 89 19.24 16.43 -22.93
N GLU A 90 19.08 15.10 -22.87
CA GLU A 90 18.71 14.28 -24.03
C GLU A 90 17.25 14.51 -24.46
N LEU A 91 16.33 14.61 -23.50
CA LEU A 91 14.89 14.77 -23.77
C LEU A 91 14.53 16.19 -24.23
N ALA A 92 15.20 17.21 -23.68
CA ALA A 92 14.91 18.63 -23.96
C ALA A 92 16.19 19.43 -24.30
N PRO A 93 16.90 19.09 -25.40
CA PRO A 93 18.23 19.62 -25.69
C PRO A 93 18.25 21.15 -25.88
N LYS A 94 17.25 21.69 -26.59
CA LYS A 94 17.13 23.15 -26.81
C LYS A 94 17.02 23.91 -25.49
N ARG A 95 16.18 23.41 -24.59
CA ARG A 95 15.98 24.05 -23.28
C ARG A 95 17.23 23.93 -22.42
N TYR A 96 17.89 22.78 -22.48
CA TYR A 96 19.13 22.54 -21.76
C TYR A 96 20.23 23.53 -22.19
N GLU A 97 20.46 23.69 -23.50
CA GLU A 97 21.41 24.67 -24.05
C GLU A 97 21.09 26.12 -23.61
N GLU A 98 19.82 26.53 -23.69
CA GLU A 98 19.39 27.86 -23.24
C GLU A 98 19.68 28.13 -21.77
N LEU A 99 19.60 27.11 -20.92
CA LEU A 99 19.82 27.23 -19.48
C LEU A 99 21.30 27.08 -19.11
N SER A 100 22.07 26.25 -19.82
CA SER A 100 23.50 26.08 -19.57
C SER A 100 24.30 27.35 -19.78
N ASP A 101 23.86 28.22 -20.68
CA ASP A 101 24.49 29.53 -20.92
C ASP A 101 24.21 30.55 -19.80
N LYS A 102 23.13 30.33 -19.03
CA LYS A 102 22.61 31.30 -18.05
C LYS A 102 22.81 30.87 -16.60
N VAL A 103 23.03 29.57 -16.37
CA VAL A 103 23.02 28.94 -15.04
C VAL A 103 24.27 28.07 -14.90
N SER A 104 24.89 28.07 -13.71
CA SER A 104 26.02 27.17 -13.45
C SER A 104 25.61 25.69 -13.55
N GLU A 105 26.55 24.83 -13.95
CA GLU A 105 26.30 23.39 -14.09
C GLU A 105 25.79 22.76 -12.78
N GLU A 106 26.35 23.13 -11.63
CA GLU A 106 25.93 22.65 -10.31
C GLU A 106 24.47 23.05 -9.98
N ARG A 107 24.09 24.28 -10.33
CA ARG A 107 22.72 24.75 -10.13
C ARG A 107 21.77 24.01 -11.09
N LEU A 108 22.15 23.85 -12.36
CA LEU A 108 21.34 23.11 -13.34
C LEU A 108 21.14 21.64 -12.94
N GLU A 109 22.19 20.98 -12.46
CA GLU A 109 22.13 19.62 -11.91
C GLU A 109 21.12 19.53 -10.75
N THR A 110 21.17 20.48 -9.83
CA THR A 110 20.25 20.54 -8.68
C THR A 110 18.80 20.69 -9.15
N ILE A 111 18.56 21.53 -10.15
CA ILE A 111 17.23 21.80 -10.71
C ILE A 111 16.68 20.54 -11.40
N CYS A 112 17.45 19.93 -12.29
CA CYS A 112 17.08 18.71 -13.00
C CYS A 112 16.73 17.60 -12.00
N ARG A 113 17.56 17.41 -10.97
CA ARG A 113 17.31 16.44 -9.90
C ARG A 113 16.02 16.74 -9.14
N GLN A 114 15.76 18.00 -8.79
CA GLN A 114 14.54 18.37 -8.07
C GLN A 114 13.28 18.07 -8.88
N ILE A 115 13.29 18.40 -10.17
CA ILE A 115 12.16 18.15 -11.08
C ILE A 115 11.90 16.64 -11.21
N MET A 116 12.94 15.86 -11.52
CA MET A 116 12.82 14.40 -11.70
C MET A 116 12.34 13.70 -10.42
N LEU A 117 12.90 14.06 -9.27
CA LEU A 117 12.49 13.48 -7.99
C LEU A 117 11.06 13.84 -7.61
N TYR A 118 10.62 15.07 -7.88
CA TYR A 118 9.25 15.48 -7.61
C TYR A 118 8.26 14.59 -8.36
N HIS A 119 8.43 14.43 -9.68
CA HIS A 119 7.47 13.69 -10.50
C HIS A 119 7.50 12.18 -10.21
N LEU A 120 8.68 11.64 -9.90
CA LEU A 120 8.80 10.25 -9.45
C LEU A 120 8.07 10.02 -8.11
N ASP A 121 8.33 10.88 -7.11
CA ASP A 121 7.71 10.78 -5.78
C ASP A 121 6.18 11.00 -5.87
N ARG A 122 5.72 11.92 -6.73
CA ARG A 122 4.29 12.19 -6.99
C ARG A 122 3.60 11.00 -7.66
N GLY A 123 4.18 10.46 -8.73
CA GLY A 123 3.64 9.30 -9.45
C GLY A 123 3.55 8.06 -8.57
N TRP A 124 4.54 7.83 -7.71
CA TRP A 124 4.48 6.75 -6.72
C TRP A 124 3.36 6.96 -5.68
N ALA A 125 3.15 8.19 -5.20
CA ALA A 125 2.06 8.49 -4.28
C ALA A 125 0.68 8.27 -4.92
N ASP A 126 0.48 8.70 -6.17
CA ASP A 126 -0.76 8.44 -6.91
C ASP A 126 -0.99 6.94 -7.16
N HIS A 127 0.08 6.20 -7.48
CA HIS A 127 0.00 4.76 -7.63
C HIS A 127 -0.41 4.07 -6.32
N LEU A 128 0.14 4.47 -5.18
CA LEU A 128 -0.28 3.94 -3.87
C LEU A 128 -1.76 4.23 -3.56
N ALA A 129 -2.25 5.43 -3.92
CA ALA A 129 -3.66 5.77 -3.79
C ALA A 129 -4.54 4.86 -4.68
N TYR A 130 -4.16 4.69 -5.94
CA TYR A 130 -4.83 3.77 -6.86
C TYR A 130 -4.87 2.33 -6.31
N LEU A 131 -3.74 1.83 -5.78
CA LEU A 131 -3.66 0.50 -5.18
C LEU A 131 -4.58 0.34 -3.96
N ALA A 132 -4.75 1.39 -3.15
CA ALA A 132 -5.67 1.37 -2.03
C ALA A 132 -7.14 1.26 -2.51
N ASP A 133 -7.53 2.09 -3.48
CA ASP A 133 -8.89 2.12 -4.03
C ASP A 133 -9.28 0.78 -4.70
N ILE A 134 -8.36 0.19 -5.48
CA ILE A 134 -8.64 -1.10 -6.11
C ILE A 134 -8.71 -2.21 -5.05
N ARG A 135 -7.89 -2.18 -4.00
CA ARG A 135 -7.92 -3.20 -2.94
C ARG A 135 -9.25 -3.19 -2.20
N GLU A 136 -9.83 -2.02 -1.95
CA GLU A 136 -11.14 -1.91 -1.32
C GLU A 136 -12.27 -2.41 -2.23
N SER A 137 -12.22 -2.07 -3.52
CA SER A 137 -13.28 -2.41 -4.47
C SER A 137 -13.20 -3.83 -5.08
N ILE A 138 -12.04 -4.50 -5.02
CA ILE A 138 -11.81 -5.81 -5.68
C ILE A 138 -12.68 -6.92 -5.10
N HIS A 139 -13.09 -6.80 -3.84
CA HIS A 139 -13.88 -7.81 -3.14
C HIS A 139 -15.27 -8.03 -3.77
N LEU A 140 -15.84 -7.02 -4.43
CA LEU A 140 -17.10 -7.16 -5.17
C LEU A 140 -16.96 -8.04 -6.42
N ARG A 141 -15.74 -8.18 -6.97
CA ARG A 141 -15.47 -9.03 -8.14
C ARG A 141 -15.44 -10.53 -7.82
N ALA A 142 -15.30 -10.89 -6.53
CA ALA A 142 -15.42 -12.27 -6.07
C ALA A 142 -16.81 -12.88 -6.41
N LEU A 143 -17.85 -12.03 -6.52
CA LEU A 143 -19.19 -12.43 -6.95
C LEU A 143 -19.22 -13.01 -8.38
N GLY A 144 -18.22 -12.65 -9.22
CA GLY A 144 -18.06 -13.12 -10.60
C GLY A 144 -17.23 -14.41 -10.75
N ARG A 145 -16.89 -15.11 -9.67
CA ARG A 145 -16.00 -16.30 -9.65
C ARG A 145 -14.57 -16.05 -10.15
N GLN A 146 -14.11 -14.80 -10.16
CA GLN A 146 -12.71 -14.45 -10.39
C GLN A 146 -11.97 -14.41 -9.05
N ASN A 147 -10.69 -14.79 -9.07
CA ASN A 147 -9.82 -14.65 -7.89
C ASN A 147 -9.45 -13.17 -7.72
N PRO A 148 -9.86 -12.50 -6.62
CA PRO A 148 -9.58 -11.07 -6.42
C PRO A 148 -8.09 -10.74 -6.41
N LEU A 149 -7.26 -11.65 -5.88
CA LEU A 149 -5.82 -11.42 -5.80
C LEU A 149 -5.19 -11.34 -7.20
N ASP A 150 -5.58 -12.24 -8.11
CA ASP A 150 -5.03 -12.29 -9.45
C ASP A 150 -5.41 -11.03 -10.26
N GLU A 151 -6.65 -10.57 -10.11
CA GLU A 151 -7.13 -9.35 -10.76
C GLU A 151 -6.45 -8.09 -10.18
N PHE A 152 -6.28 -8.03 -8.86
CA PHE A 152 -5.50 -6.96 -8.23
C PHE A 152 -4.06 -6.95 -8.75
N HIS A 153 -3.39 -8.10 -8.78
CA HIS A 153 -2.02 -8.19 -9.28
C HIS A 153 -1.91 -7.73 -10.74
N ARG A 154 -2.84 -8.16 -11.59
CA ARG A 154 -2.90 -7.73 -12.99
C ARG A 154 -3.03 -6.21 -13.10
N MET A 155 -4.01 -5.61 -12.44
CA MET A 155 -4.24 -4.16 -12.45
C MET A 155 -3.05 -3.38 -11.87
N ALA A 156 -2.45 -3.87 -10.78
CA ALA A 156 -1.30 -3.26 -10.13
C ALA A 156 -0.04 -3.30 -10.99
N VAL A 157 0.18 -4.39 -11.75
CA VAL A 157 1.28 -4.51 -12.71
C VAL A 157 1.07 -3.58 -13.90
N ASP A 158 -0.14 -3.58 -14.48
CA ASP A 158 -0.48 -2.74 -15.62
C ASP A 158 -0.29 -1.24 -15.28
N ALA A 159 -0.79 -0.79 -14.12
CA ALA A 159 -0.65 0.59 -13.66
C ALA A 159 0.80 0.99 -13.35
N PHE A 160 1.60 0.07 -12.79
CA PHE A 160 2.99 0.35 -12.48
C PHE A 160 3.88 0.45 -13.74
N ALA A 161 3.52 -0.26 -14.81
CA ALA A 161 4.33 -0.33 -16.02
C ALA A 161 4.54 1.03 -16.71
N SER A 162 3.56 1.94 -16.66
CA SER A 162 3.69 3.28 -17.24
C SER A 162 4.29 4.31 -16.29
N LEU A 163 4.24 4.08 -14.97
CA LEU A 163 4.58 5.07 -13.93
C LEU A 163 5.93 5.76 -14.16
N ALA A 164 6.98 4.99 -14.45
CA ALA A 164 8.32 5.54 -14.64
C ALA A 164 8.41 6.39 -15.92
N ALA A 165 7.76 5.98 -17.00
CA ALA A 165 7.72 6.74 -18.25
C ALA A 165 6.92 8.03 -18.09
N ASP A 166 5.74 7.94 -17.45
CA ASP A 166 4.86 9.07 -17.17
C ASP A 166 5.56 10.13 -16.30
N ALA A 167 6.32 9.68 -15.29
CA ALA A 167 7.10 10.57 -14.44
C ALA A 167 8.21 11.32 -15.19
N ILE A 168 8.86 10.66 -16.16
CA ILE A 168 9.90 11.27 -17.00
C ILE A 168 9.28 12.28 -17.96
N GLU A 169 8.15 11.95 -18.60
CA GLU A 169 7.43 12.86 -19.49
C GLU A 169 6.96 14.13 -18.75
N ALA A 170 6.38 13.97 -17.56
CA ALA A 170 5.97 15.08 -16.72
C ALA A 170 7.15 15.96 -16.27
N ALA A 171 8.30 15.33 -15.98
CA ALA A 171 9.54 16.03 -15.67
C ALA A 171 10.07 16.83 -16.85
N GLN A 172 10.06 16.26 -18.06
CA GLN A 172 10.45 16.96 -19.28
C GLN A 172 9.57 18.19 -19.49
N GLN A 173 8.25 18.04 -19.45
CA GLN A 173 7.31 19.15 -19.66
C GLN A 173 7.53 20.29 -18.64
N THR A 174 7.84 19.91 -17.41
CA THR A 174 8.16 20.87 -16.34
C THR A 174 9.48 21.59 -16.61
N PHE A 175 10.51 20.86 -17.03
CA PHE A 175 11.81 21.44 -17.36
C PHE A 175 11.73 22.43 -18.54
N GLU A 176 10.91 22.13 -19.55
CA GLU A 176 10.66 23.00 -20.69
C GLU A 176 9.96 24.31 -20.31
N THR A 177 9.03 24.27 -19.34
CA THR A 177 8.14 25.40 -19.05
C THR A 177 8.51 26.20 -17.79
N ALA A 178 9.30 25.62 -16.88
CA ALA A 178 9.64 26.27 -15.62
C ALA A 178 10.50 27.53 -15.82
N ASN A 179 10.18 28.59 -15.09
CA ASN A 179 11.00 29.79 -15.03
C ASN A 179 12.17 29.58 -14.06
N VAL A 180 13.33 29.23 -14.60
CA VAL A 180 14.53 28.84 -13.84
C VAL A 180 15.41 30.06 -13.46
N LEU A 181 15.14 31.22 -14.05
CA LEU A 181 16.04 32.39 -14.02
C LEU A 181 15.81 33.36 -12.86
N ASP A 182 14.73 33.21 -12.08
CA ASP A 182 14.51 34.08 -10.94
C ASP A 182 15.48 33.73 -9.79
N HIS A 183 16.12 34.76 -9.26
CA HIS A 183 17.24 34.71 -8.30
C HIS A 183 16.83 34.33 -6.87
N GLU A 184 15.66 33.71 -6.67
CA GLU A 184 15.33 33.12 -5.38
C GLU A 184 16.00 31.74 -5.24
N PRO A 185 16.56 31.41 -4.06
CA PRO A 185 17.01 30.05 -3.77
C PRO A 185 15.80 29.13 -3.73
N GLY A 186 15.51 28.55 -4.89
CA GLY A 186 14.30 27.80 -5.17
C GLY A 186 13.72 28.34 -6.47
N LEU A 187 13.70 27.53 -7.53
CA LEU A 187 12.80 27.74 -8.66
C LEU A 187 11.44 28.22 -8.14
N ASP A 188 10.66 28.94 -8.96
CA ASP A 188 9.21 29.05 -8.71
C ASP A 188 8.56 27.66 -8.88
N LEU A 189 8.81 26.84 -7.86
CA LEU A 189 8.27 25.53 -7.59
C LEU A 189 6.93 25.69 -6.87
N SER A 190 6.22 26.83 -6.96
CA SER A 190 4.91 26.97 -6.31
C SER A 190 3.95 25.82 -6.67
N LYS A 191 4.10 25.25 -7.87
CA LYS A 191 3.42 24.02 -8.32
C LYS A 191 4.10 22.70 -7.92
N LEU A 192 5.38 22.72 -7.61
CA LEU A 192 6.22 21.59 -7.21
C LEU A 192 6.53 21.60 -5.70
N ALA A 193 5.81 22.42 -4.93
CA ALA A 193 6.10 22.70 -3.54
C ALA A 193 6.03 21.41 -2.74
N ARG A 194 7.11 21.09 -2.02
CA ARG A 194 7.09 20.00 -1.05
C ARG A 194 5.99 20.28 -0.02
N PRO A 195 5.29 19.25 0.48
CA PRO A 195 4.27 19.45 1.51
C PRO A 195 4.84 20.27 2.67
N THR A 196 4.10 21.27 3.13
CA THR A 196 4.52 22.14 4.24
C THR A 196 4.64 21.37 5.56
N SER A 197 4.01 20.20 5.67
CA SER A 197 4.13 19.28 6.80
C SER A 197 3.86 17.85 6.35
N THR A 198 4.75 16.93 6.70
CA THR A 198 4.59 15.48 6.47
C THR A 198 4.68 14.77 7.82
N TRP A 199 3.69 13.94 8.13
CA TRP A 199 3.59 13.20 9.38
C TRP A 199 3.77 11.71 9.10
N THR A 200 4.39 10.99 10.03
CA THR A 200 4.48 9.53 9.98
C THR A 200 3.61 8.95 11.09
N TYR A 201 2.84 7.93 10.76
CA TYR A 201 1.98 7.22 11.70
C TYR A 201 1.99 5.73 11.38
N MET A 202 1.74 4.93 12.40
CA MET A 202 1.47 3.50 12.23
C MET A 202 -0.04 3.35 12.06
N VAL A 203 -0.46 2.70 10.98
CA VAL A 203 -1.87 2.36 10.78
C VAL A 203 -2.21 1.25 11.78
N ASN A 204 -3.10 1.57 12.73
CA ASN A 204 -3.62 0.62 13.71
C ASN A 204 -5.03 0.15 13.33
N ASP A 205 -5.39 0.20 12.04
CA ASP A 205 -6.69 -0.25 11.57
C ASP A 205 -6.95 -1.67 12.09
N ASN A 206 -8.14 -1.86 12.64
CA ASN A 206 -8.64 -3.17 13.02
C ASN A 206 -9.42 -3.72 11.82
N PRO A 207 -8.81 -4.50 10.91
CA PRO A 207 -9.53 -5.09 9.78
C PRO A 207 -10.65 -6.06 10.21
N LEU A 208 -10.82 -6.27 11.53
CA LEU A 208 -11.82 -7.15 12.13
C LEU A 208 -12.99 -6.39 12.79
N SER A 209 -12.99 -5.04 12.84
CA SER A 209 -14.15 -4.30 13.39
C SER A 209 -15.26 -4.06 12.37
N ASP A 210 -14.97 -4.29 11.08
CA ASP A 210 -15.95 -4.16 10.01
C ASP A 210 -16.50 -5.56 9.67
N ASP A 211 -17.76 -5.80 10.02
CA ASP A 211 -18.53 -7.03 9.73
C ASP A 211 -18.62 -7.37 8.22
N THR A 212 -18.07 -6.53 7.36
CA THR A 212 -18.06 -6.67 5.90
C THR A 212 -17.16 -7.81 5.40
N LEU A 213 -16.07 -8.13 6.10
CA LEU A 213 -15.19 -9.26 5.75
C LEU A 213 -15.71 -10.62 6.22
N SER A 214 -16.53 -10.64 7.28
CA SER A 214 -17.23 -11.85 7.77
C SER A 214 -18.19 -12.40 6.71
N ALA A 215 -18.93 -11.50 6.03
CA ALA A 215 -19.88 -11.83 4.97
C ALA A 215 -19.23 -12.37 3.68
N LEU A 216 -17.92 -12.21 3.51
CA LEU A 216 -17.16 -12.62 2.32
C LEU A 216 -16.29 -13.85 2.56
N SER A 217 -16.40 -14.51 3.72
CA SER A 217 -15.82 -15.84 3.90
C SER A 217 -16.53 -16.83 2.97
N LEU A 218 -15.98 -16.99 1.76
CA LEU A 218 -16.41 -18.01 0.82
C LEU A 218 -16.36 -19.37 1.53
N PRO A 219 -17.43 -20.20 1.47
CA PRO A 219 -17.37 -21.55 2.01
C PRO A 219 -16.21 -22.28 1.34
N GLY A 220 -15.33 -22.84 2.17
CA GLY A 220 -14.04 -23.39 1.77
C GLY A 220 -14.07 -24.14 0.45
N VAL A 221 -13.33 -23.61 -0.53
CA VAL A 221 -12.91 -24.34 -1.72
C VAL A 221 -11.39 -24.51 -1.63
N PHE A 222 -10.96 -25.33 -0.68
CA PHE A 222 -9.67 -26.00 -0.78
C PHE A 222 -9.92 -27.49 -0.58
N ARG A 223 -9.79 -28.22 -1.68
CA ARG A 223 -9.61 -29.67 -1.73
C ARG A 223 -8.17 -29.92 -2.13
#